data_AF-A0A7Y5XXP6-F1
#
_entry.id   AF-A0A7Y5XXP6-F1
#
_cell.length_a   1.000
_cell.length_b   1.000
_cell.length_c   1.000
_cell.angle_alpha   90.00
_cell.angle_beta   90.00
_cell.angle_gamma   90.00
#
_symmetry.space_group_name_H-M   'P 1'
#
loop_
_entity.id
_entity.type
_entity.pdbx_description
1 polymer ?
#
loop_
_entity_poly.entity_id
_entity_poly.type
_entity_poly.pdbx_seq_one_letter_code
_entity_poly.pdbx_strand_id
1 'polypeptide(L)'
;MPKLLIRDLRQVVSPAGREAPLRGRALGTLDLVEDGYVLCDGGTIEAVGRMRDLGPLDGDVAELDGRGLCAVPGLVDCHTHPAFGGDRVEEFSLRAGGASYEELHAAGGGILSTVRATRGAGEQGLREAVERHRGWMLRAGTTTFEGKSGYGLDRETELGSLRAIRDAGGIPTFLGAHSTPPEFDGADAYLDFLVADVLPDAARLADAADVFLERGAFDAVQARRYLEAARAHGLALRLHGDQFTESGAIPLAIELGARSVDHLEATGPDGIAAHAVSDVGGVLLPASALFLA
;
A
#
# COMPACT_ATOMS: atom_id res chain seq x y z
N MET A 1 2.54 24.79 -21.43
CA MET A 1 1.09 24.52 -21.29
C MET A 1 0.50 25.75 -20.62
N PRO A 2 -0.72 26.20 -20.98
CA PRO A 2 -1.37 27.30 -20.27
C PRO A 2 -1.57 26.92 -18.80
N LYS A 3 -1.70 27.92 -17.93
CA LYS A 3 -2.12 27.69 -16.54
C LYS A 3 -3.53 27.11 -16.53
N LEU A 4 -3.87 26.33 -15.51
CA LEU A 4 -5.23 25.80 -15.31
C LEU A 4 -5.85 26.46 -14.08
N LEU A 5 -6.98 27.13 -14.25
CA LEU A 5 -7.81 27.65 -13.17
C LEU A 5 -9.07 26.79 -13.03
N ILE A 6 -9.19 26.10 -11.90
CA ILE A 6 -10.45 25.49 -11.48
C ILE A 6 -11.17 26.54 -10.61
N ARG A 7 -12.23 27.13 -11.15
CA ARG A 7 -12.94 28.29 -10.58
C ARG A 7 -14.29 27.91 -9.99
N ASP A 8 -14.82 28.79 -9.14
CA ASP A 8 -16.17 28.73 -8.57
C ASP A 8 -16.48 27.41 -7.86
N LEU A 9 -15.47 26.77 -7.26
CA LEU A 9 -15.66 25.56 -6.46
C LEU A 9 -16.49 25.90 -5.24
N ARG A 10 -17.49 25.06 -4.94
CA ARG A 10 -18.27 25.24 -3.70
C ARG A 10 -17.36 25.16 -2.48
N GLN A 11 -16.45 24.19 -2.50
CA GLN A 11 -15.47 23.97 -1.43
C GLN A 11 -14.13 23.50 -2.02
N VAL A 12 -13.03 23.97 -1.44
CA VAL A 12 -11.71 23.34 -1.55
C VAL A 12 -11.34 22.84 -0.15
N VAL A 13 -11.03 21.55 -0.02
CA VAL A 13 -10.80 20.91 1.28
C VAL A 13 -9.50 20.13 1.26
N SER A 14 -8.64 20.37 2.26
CA SER A 14 -7.40 19.61 2.46
C SER A 14 -7.16 19.32 3.94
N PRO A 15 -6.34 18.32 4.29
CA PRO A 15 -5.85 18.19 5.67
C PRO A 15 -5.14 19.49 6.10
N ALA A 16 -5.41 19.99 7.31
CA ALA A 16 -4.82 21.23 7.82
C ALA A 16 -3.36 21.07 8.27
N GLY A 17 -2.91 19.82 8.41
CA GLY A 17 -1.58 19.47 8.87
C GLY A 17 -0.48 19.99 7.95
N ARG A 18 0.50 20.69 8.55
CA ARG A 18 1.73 21.16 7.85
C ARG A 18 2.95 20.30 8.16
N GLU A 19 2.79 19.34 9.07
CA GLU A 19 3.81 18.41 9.52
C GLU A 19 3.27 16.98 9.38
N ALA A 20 4.17 16.01 9.21
CA ALA A 20 3.83 14.60 9.09
C ALA A 20 4.70 13.75 10.03
N PRO A 21 4.17 12.66 10.61
CA PRO A 21 2.78 12.19 10.48
C PRO A 21 1.80 12.98 11.35
N LEU A 22 0.55 13.11 10.90
CA LEU A 22 -0.56 13.62 11.73
C LEU A 22 -1.07 12.54 12.67
N ARG A 23 -1.53 12.95 13.87
CA ARG A 23 -1.89 12.01 14.95
C ARG A 23 -3.07 12.50 15.78
N GLY A 24 -3.77 11.55 16.40
CA GLY A 24 -4.86 11.83 17.33
C GLY A 24 -5.89 12.79 16.74
N ARG A 25 -6.19 13.89 17.44
CA ARG A 25 -7.18 14.88 16.97
C ARG A 25 -6.75 15.62 15.69
N ALA A 26 -5.45 15.71 15.39
CA ALA A 26 -4.98 16.41 14.20
C ALA A 26 -5.40 15.71 12.90
N LEU A 27 -5.62 14.38 12.93
CA LEU A 27 -6.13 13.60 11.78
C LEU A 27 -7.51 14.08 11.30
N GLY A 28 -8.33 14.62 12.20
CA GLY A 28 -9.66 15.14 11.89
C GLY A 28 -9.70 16.64 11.57
N THR A 29 -8.56 17.31 11.48
CA THR A 29 -8.50 18.76 11.27
C THR A 29 -8.32 19.07 9.78
N LEU A 30 -9.26 19.84 9.22
CA LEU A 30 -9.32 20.17 7.80
C LEU A 30 -9.22 21.67 7.58
N ASP A 31 -8.49 22.07 6.55
CA ASP A 31 -8.56 23.40 5.95
C ASP A 31 -9.69 23.39 4.92
N LEU A 32 -10.64 24.31 5.07
CA LEU A 32 -11.82 24.41 4.21
C LEU A 32 -11.96 25.84 3.69
N VAL A 33 -11.98 25.97 2.37
CA VAL A 33 -12.20 27.23 1.66
C VAL A 33 -13.53 27.15 0.92
N GLU A 34 -14.51 27.92 1.37
CA GLU A 34 -15.78 28.10 0.65
C GLU A 34 -15.62 29.07 -0.52
N ASP A 35 -16.38 28.82 -1.59
CA ASP A 35 -16.36 29.61 -2.83
C ASP A 35 -14.92 29.82 -3.33
N GLY A 36 -14.22 28.70 -3.55
CA GLY A 36 -12.78 28.65 -3.76
C GLY A 36 -12.33 28.47 -5.20
N TYR A 37 -11.02 28.59 -5.41
CA TYR A 37 -10.32 28.24 -6.64
C TYR A 37 -9.08 27.41 -6.38
N VAL A 38 -8.65 26.69 -7.41
CA VAL A 38 -7.32 26.08 -7.49
C VAL A 38 -6.66 26.55 -8.79
N LEU A 39 -5.51 27.19 -8.68
CA LEU A 39 -4.68 27.62 -9.81
C LEU A 39 -3.47 26.70 -9.91
N CYS A 40 -3.29 26.09 -11.07
CA CYS A 40 -2.17 25.21 -11.37
C CYS A 40 -1.27 25.84 -12.45
N ASP A 41 0.03 25.72 -12.27
CA ASP A 41 1.04 26.00 -13.29
C ASP A 41 1.82 24.71 -13.59
N GLY A 42 1.68 24.22 -14.82
CA GLY A 42 2.17 22.91 -15.22
C GLY A 42 1.64 21.79 -14.33
N GLY A 43 2.55 21.06 -13.68
CA GLY A 43 2.24 19.94 -12.77
C GLY A 43 2.14 20.32 -11.29
N THR A 44 2.11 21.62 -10.97
CA THR A 44 2.14 22.11 -9.58
C THR A 44 0.96 23.03 -9.28
N ILE A 45 0.54 23.03 -8.01
CA ILE A 45 -0.46 23.99 -7.52
C ILE A 45 0.27 25.30 -7.22
N GLU A 46 -0.09 26.36 -7.92
CA GLU A 46 0.44 27.70 -7.73
C GLU A 46 -0.26 28.43 -6.58
N ALA A 47 -1.60 28.34 -6.53
CA ALA A 47 -2.39 28.99 -5.50
C ALA A 47 -3.73 28.29 -5.24
N VAL A 48 -4.17 28.36 -3.98
CA VAL A 48 -5.51 27.97 -3.53
C VAL A 48 -6.05 29.10 -2.67
N GLY A 49 -7.29 29.51 -2.91
CA GLY A 49 -7.88 30.64 -2.19
C GLY A 49 -9.36 30.79 -2.47
N ARG A 50 -9.98 31.82 -1.89
CA ARG A 50 -11.37 32.17 -2.22
C ARG A 50 -11.41 32.85 -3.58
N MET A 51 -12.46 32.61 -4.36
CA MET A 51 -12.67 33.25 -5.67
C MET A 51 -12.57 34.77 -5.60
N ARG A 52 -13.08 35.39 -4.53
CA ARG A 52 -13.03 36.86 -4.34
C ARG A 52 -11.62 37.41 -4.13
N ASP A 53 -10.69 36.56 -3.71
CA ASP A 53 -9.30 36.92 -3.42
C ASP A 53 -8.39 36.66 -4.66
N LEU A 54 -8.95 36.11 -5.75
CA LEU A 54 -8.24 35.87 -7.00
C LEU A 54 -7.92 37.19 -7.69
N GLY A 55 -6.62 37.49 -7.83
CA GLY A 55 -6.13 38.62 -8.61
C GLY A 55 -6.26 38.42 -10.12
N PRO A 56 -5.97 39.47 -10.92
CA PRO A 56 -5.89 39.33 -12.37
C PRO A 56 -4.81 38.29 -12.73
N LEU A 57 -5.12 37.43 -13.70
CA LEU A 57 -4.19 36.43 -14.22
C LEU A 57 -3.60 36.92 -15.53
N ASP A 58 -2.29 36.79 -15.67
CA ASP A 58 -1.57 37.11 -16.91
C ASP A 58 -1.48 35.89 -17.84
N GLY A 59 -1.56 36.14 -19.15
CA GLY A 59 -1.36 35.12 -20.18
C GLY A 59 -2.60 34.29 -20.48
N ASP A 60 -2.38 33.17 -21.17
CA ASP A 60 -3.44 32.24 -21.56
C ASP A 60 -3.73 31.26 -20.40
N VAL A 61 -4.98 31.22 -19.94
CA VAL A 61 -5.43 30.42 -18.80
C VAL A 61 -6.57 29.52 -19.27
N ALA A 62 -6.39 28.22 -19.15
CA ALA A 62 -7.47 27.26 -19.31
C ALA A 62 -8.36 27.31 -18.06
N GLU A 63 -9.67 27.44 -18.24
CA GLU A 63 -10.62 27.48 -17.14
C GLU A 63 -11.46 26.20 -17.07
N LEU A 64 -11.66 25.69 -15.85
CA LEU A 64 -12.60 24.63 -15.52
C LEU A 64 -13.62 25.16 -14.51
N ASP A 65 -14.90 25.08 -14.88
CA ASP A 65 -16.02 25.49 -14.02
C ASP A 65 -16.30 24.41 -12.96
N GLY A 66 -16.01 24.74 -11.70
CA GLY A 66 -16.19 23.89 -10.53
C GLY A 66 -17.52 24.11 -9.79
N ARG A 67 -18.47 24.87 -10.35
CA ARG A 67 -19.72 25.20 -9.65
C ARG A 67 -20.45 23.97 -9.13
N GLY A 68 -20.77 23.99 -7.84
CA GLY A 68 -21.45 22.90 -7.15
C GLY A 68 -20.56 21.70 -6.80
N LEU A 69 -19.29 21.70 -7.22
CA LEU A 69 -18.32 20.66 -6.94
C LEU A 69 -17.40 21.04 -5.76
N CYS A 70 -16.75 20.01 -5.22
CA CYS A 70 -15.71 20.13 -4.21
C CYS A 70 -14.39 19.65 -4.79
N ALA A 71 -13.30 20.36 -4.51
CA ALA A 71 -11.95 19.90 -4.82
C ALA A 71 -11.28 19.37 -3.54
N VAL A 72 -10.70 18.19 -3.65
CA VAL A 72 -9.87 17.55 -2.62
C VAL A 72 -8.55 17.09 -3.25
N PRO A 73 -7.46 16.95 -2.47
CA PRO A 73 -6.27 16.25 -2.94
C PRO A 73 -6.63 14.88 -3.50
N GLY A 74 -5.91 14.45 -4.54
CA GLY A 74 -6.04 13.09 -5.03
C GLY A 74 -5.73 12.07 -3.94
N LEU A 75 -6.46 10.95 -3.94
CA LEU A 75 -6.37 9.97 -2.86
C LEU A 75 -5.04 9.21 -2.94
N VAL A 76 -4.51 8.85 -1.77
CA VAL A 76 -3.30 8.03 -1.62
C VAL A 76 -3.72 6.66 -1.10
N ASP A 77 -3.54 5.63 -1.92
CA ASP A 77 -3.75 4.24 -1.52
C ASP A 77 -2.42 3.63 -1.10
N CYS A 78 -2.13 3.65 0.20
CA CYS A 78 -0.79 3.36 0.72
C CYS A 78 -0.51 1.86 0.97
N HIS A 79 -1.46 0.97 0.63
CA HIS A 79 -1.32 -0.47 0.79
C HIS A 79 -2.16 -1.22 -0.25
N THR A 80 -1.51 -1.76 -1.28
CA THR A 80 -2.19 -2.62 -2.27
C THR A 80 -1.31 -3.79 -2.73
N HIS A 81 -1.93 -4.84 -3.25
CA HIS A 81 -1.23 -5.97 -3.88
C HIS A 81 -1.68 -6.09 -5.34
N PRO A 82 -1.22 -5.22 -6.27
CA PRO A 82 -1.81 -5.10 -7.60
C PRO A 82 -1.23 -6.08 -8.63
N ALA A 83 -0.12 -6.76 -8.31
CA ALA A 83 0.57 -7.66 -9.21
C ALA A 83 0.22 -9.13 -8.91
N PHE A 84 -1.01 -9.55 -9.25
CA PHE A 84 -1.45 -10.94 -9.12
C PHE A 84 -2.16 -11.46 -10.37
N GLY A 85 -1.99 -12.76 -10.62
CA GLY A 85 -2.73 -13.51 -11.63
C GLY A 85 -3.90 -14.30 -11.03
N GLY A 86 -4.89 -14.60 -11.89
CA GLY A 86 -6.08 -15.35 -11.50
C GLY A 86 -7.01 -14.60 -10.55
N ASP A 87 -7.90 -15.35 -9.92
CA ASP A 87 -8.80 -14.90 -8.85
C ASP A 87 -9.04 -16.03 -7.85
N ARG A 88 -9.80 -15.75 -6.79
CA ARG A 88 -10.14 -16.73 -5.73
C ARG A 88 -11.66 -16.87 -5.54
N VAL A 89 -12.44 -16.72 -6.62
CA VAL A 89 -13.91 -16.74 -6.55
C VAL A 89 -14.45 -18.12 -6.14
N GLU A 90 -13.79 -19.20 -6.56
CA GLU A 90 -14.15 -20.56 -6.17
C GLU A 90 -13.92 -20.79 -4.67
N GLU A 91 -12.79 -20.31 -4.13
CA GLU A 91 -12.53 -20.38 -2.70
C GLU A 91 -13.55 -19.57 -1.90
N PHE A 92 -13.89 -18.37 -2.37
CA PHE A 92 -14.97 -17.58 -1.77
C PHE A 92 -16.29 -18.35 -1.75
N SER A 93 -16.63 -19.03 -2.85
CA SER A 93 -17.86 -19.83 -2.94
C SER A 93 -17.86 -21.02 -1.96
N LEU A 94 -16.72 -21.69 -1.79
CA LEU A 94 -16.56 -22.77 -0.81
C LEU A 94 -16.68 -22.28 0.62
N ARG A 95 -16.01 -21.16 0.97
CA ARG A 95 -16.12 -20.53 2.30
C ARG A 95 -17.55 -20.11 2.61
N ALA A 96 -18.21 -19.45 1.66
CA ALA A 96 -19.61 -19.04 1.80
C ALA A 96 -20.56 -20.24 1.95
N GLY A 97 -20.19 -21.40 1.40
CA GLY A 97 -20.89 -22.67 1.58
C GLY A 97 -20.61 -23.39 2.91
N GLY A 98 -19.74 -22.85 3.76
CA GLY A 98 -19.40 -23.41 5.07
C GLY A 98 -18.27 -24.46 5.06
N ALA A 99 -17.44 -24.50 4.01
CA ALA A 99 -16.29 -25.40 3.94
C ALA A 99 -15.31 -25.15 5.09
N SER A 100 -14.78 -26.23 5.67
CA SER A 100 -13.74 -26.18 6.69
C SER A 100 -12.40 -25.70 6.12
N TYR A 101 -11.52 -25.21 7.00
CA TYR A 101 -10.16 -24.80 6.62
C TYR A 101 -9.39 -25.93 5.92
N GLU A 102 -9.54 -27.17 6.38
CA GLU A 102 -8.89 -28.35 5.81
C GLU A 102 -9.38 -28.64 4.38
N GLU A 103 -10.68 -28.49 4.10
CA GLU A 103 -11.25 -28.65 2.76
C GLU A 103 -10.77 -27.54 1.80
N LEU A 104 -10.65 -26.30 2.29
CA LEU A 104 -10.11 -25.18 1.51
C LEU A 104 -8.62 -25.37 1.17
N HIS A 105 -7.86 -25.90 2.12
CA HIS A 105 -6.43 -26.17 1.92
C HIS A 105 -6.20 -27.39 1.01
N ALA A 106 -7.03 -28.44 1.12
CA ALA A 106 -7.01 -29.61 0.25
C ALA A 106 -7.41 -29.29 -1.20
N ALA A 107 -8.28 -28.30 -1.41
CA ALA A 107 -8.61 -27.76 -2.73
C ALA A 107 -7.47 -26.94 -3.37
N GLY A 108 -6.33 -26.79 -2.68
CA GLY A 108 -5.19 -26.00 -3.14
C GLY A 108 -5.45 -24.49 -3.10
N GLY A 109 -6.42 -24.04 -2.28
CA GLY A 109 -6.75 -22.63 -2.08
C GLY A 109 -5.68 -21.84 -1.32
N GLY A 110 -6.04 -20.67 -0.84
CA GLY A 110 -5.11 -19.81 -0.10
C GLY A 110 -4.17 -19.02 -1.00
N ILE A 111 -3.15 -18.42 -0.36
CA ILE A 111 -2.12 -17.64 -1.05
C ILE A 111 -1.40 -18.44 -2.15
N LEU A 112 -1.17 -19.74 -1.94
CA LEU A 112 -0.45 -20.58 -2.90
C LEU A 112 -1.21 -20.76 -4.23
N SER A 113 -2.54 -20.64 -4.23
CA SER A 113 -3.32 -20.60 -5.48
C SER A 113 -2.97 -19.38 -6.32
N THR A 114 -2.98 -18.20 -5.68
CA THR A 114 -2.56 -16.95 -6.31
C THR A 114 -1.10 -16.99 -6.72
N VAL A 115 -0.22 -17.61 -5.92
CA VAL A 115 1.20 -17.77 -6.30
C VAL A 115 1.36 -18.54 -7.60
N ARG A 116 0.70 -19.70 -7.74
CA ARG A 116 0.76 -20.48 -8.98
C ARG A 116 0.23 -19.70 -10.18
N ALA A 117 -0.90 -19.02 -10.03
CA ALA A 117 -1.50 -18.21 -11.09
C ALA A 117 -0.61 -17.02 -11.49
N THR A 118 0.03 -16.38 -10.50
CA THR A 118 0.91 -15.22 -10.70
C THR A 118 2.21 -15.63 -11.38
N ARG A 119 2.85 -16.71 -10.93
CA ARG A 119 4.02 -17.31 -11.62
C ARG A 119 3.69 -17.68 -13.07
N GLY A 120 2.54 -18.30 -13.30
CA GLY A 120 2.09 -18.72 -14.64
C GLY A 120 1.71 -17.57 -15.58
N ALA A 121 1.42 -16.37 -15.06
CA ALA A 121 1.07 -15.20 -15.86
C ALA A 121 2.30 -14.60 -16.59
N GLY A 122 3.50 -14.80 -16.04
CA GLY A 122 4.75 -14.24 -16.57
C GLY A 122 4.77 -12.70 -16.56
N GLU A 123 5.86 -12.12 -17.07
CA GLU A 123 6.09 -10.67 -16.97
C GLU A 123 5.00 -9.83 -17.67
N GLN A 124 4.52 -10.28 -18.83
CA GLN A 124 3.46 -9.57 -19.56
C GLN A 124 2.13 -9.60 -18.79
N GLY A 125 1.75 -10.75 -18.22
CA GLY A 125 0.54 -10.87 -17.42
C GLY A 125 0.58 -10.02 -16.15
N LEU A 126 1.75 -9.89 -15.51
CA LEU A 126 1.95 -8.99 -14.36
C LEU A 126 1.72 -7.53 -14.73
N ARG A 127 2.27 -7.06 -15.87
CA ARG A 127 2.05 -5.69 -16.37
C ARG A 127 0.57 -5.41 -16.63
N GLU A 128 -0.11 -6.33 -17.31
CA GLU A 128 -1.54 -6.21 -17.60
C GLU A 128 -2.38 -6.20 -16.31
N ALA A 129 -1.98 -6.97 -15.30
CA ALA A 129 -2.64 -6.96 -13.99
C ALA A 129 -2.51 -5.62 -13.27
N VAL A 130 -1.28 -5.10 -13.17
CA VAL A 130 -1.04 -3.82 -12.51
C VAL A 130 -1.77 -2.68 -13.22
N GLU A 131 -1.72 -2.59 -14.55
CA GLU A 131 -2.40 -1.51 -15.28
C GLU A 131 -3.92 -1.56 -15.12
N ARG A 132 -4.49 -2.77 -15.12
CA ARG A 132 -5.92 -2.95 -14.84
C ARG A 132 -6.29 -2.43 -13.45
N HIS A 133 -5.56 -2.86 -12.41
CA HIS A 133 -5.84 -2.46 -11.03
C HIS A 133 -5.60 -0.96 -10.81
N ARG A 134 -4.52 -0.41 -11.37
CA ARG A 134 -4.27 1.04 -11.42
C ARG A 134 -5.43 1.79 -12.05
N GLY A 135 -5.96 1.31 -13.18
CA GLY A 135 -7.11 1.90 -13.82
C GLY A 135 -8.37 1.89 -12.94
N TRP A 136 -8.53 0.89 -12.07
CA TRP A 136 -9.65 0.82 -11.12
C TRP A 136 -9.48 1.84 -9.99
N MET A 137 -8.29 1.89 -9.40
CA MET A 137 -7.91 2.86 -8.36
C MET A 137 -8.08 4.31 -8.85
N LEU A 138 -7.60 4.62 -10.06
CA LEU A 138 -7.71 5.96 -10.63
C LEU A 138 -9.17 6.40 -10.82
N ARG A 139 -10.06 5.49 -11.25
CA ARG A 139 -11.49 5.78 -11.38
C ARG A 139 -12.17 6.07 -10.04
N ALA A 140 -11.61 5.58 -8.94
CA ALA A 140 -12.08 5.85 -7.59
C ALA A 140 -11.45 7.11 -6.96
N GLY A 141 -10.54 7.80 -7.67
CA GLY A 141 -9.89 9.03 -7.21
C GLY A 141 -8.47 8.85 -6.66
N THR A 142 -7.92 7.63 -6.65
CA THR A 142 -6.53 7.39 -6.26
C THR A 142 -5.57 7.93 -7.32
N THR A 143 -4.73 8.88 -6.93
CA THR A 143 -3.68 9.46 -7.78
C THR A 143 -2.29 8.96 -7.43
N THR A 144 -2.13 8.36 -6.25
CA THR A 144 -0.88 7.75 -5.79
C THR A 144 -1.19 6.43 -5.14
N PHE A 145 -0.52 5.35 -5.55
CA PHE A 145 -0.70 4.05 -4.94
C PHE A 145 0.65 3.40 -4.64
N GLU A 146 0.73 2.75 -3.49
CA GLU A 146 1.77 1.78 -3.17
C GLU A 146 1.32 0.41 -3.70
N GLY A 147 2.23 -0.30 -4.37
CA GLY A 147 1.99 -1.65 -4.85
C GLY A 147 3.03 -2.60 -4.30
N LYS A 148 2.57 -3.71 -3.71
CA LYS A 148 3.42 -4.74 -3.14
C LYS A 148 3.57 -5.92 -4.11
N SER A 149 4.76 -6.51 -4.12
CA SER A 149 5.00 -7.85 -4.68
C SER A 149 4.45 -8.93 -3.72
N GLY A 150 5.03 -10.13 -3.66
CA GLY A 150 4.69 -11.14 -2.65
C GLY A 150 3.75 -12.25 -3.10
N TYR A 151 3.33 -12.27 -4.36
CA TYR A 151 2.65 -13.43 -4.97
C TYR A 151 3.55 -14.21 -5.94
N GLY A 152 4.84 -13.89 -6.00
CA GLY A 152 5.82 -14.71 -6.71
C GLY A 152 6.42 -15.77 -5.81
N LEU A 153 6.88 -15.34 -4.64
CA LEU A 153 7.69 -16.16 -3.72
C LEU A 153 8.92 -16.82 -4.39
N ASP A 154 9.34 -16.31 -5.53
CA ASP A 154 10.54 -16.69 -6.27
C ASP A 154 11.18 -15.42 -6.85
N ARG A 155 12.44 -15.52 -7.24
CA ARG A 155 13.20 -14.35 -7.69
C ARG A 155 12.60 -13.70 -8.95
N GLU A 156 12.20 -14.49 -9.93
CA GLU A 156 11.80 -13.96 -11.24
C GLU A 156 10.49 -13.17 -11.13
N THR A 157 9.50 -13.77 -10.49
CA THR A 157 8.15 -13.24 -10.36
C THR A 157 8.14 -12.04 -9.40
N GLU A 158 8.88 -12.08 -8.28
CA GLU A 158 8.99 -10.94 -7.36
C GLU A 158 9.58 -9.71 -8.07
N LEU A 159 10.70 -9.88 -8.78
CA LEU A 159 11.33 -8.78 -9.51
C LEU A 159 10.45 -8.32 -10.69
N GLY A 160 9.73 -9.24 -11.34
CA GLY A 160 8.76 -8.92 -12.40
C GLY A 160 7.61 -8.06 -11.90
N SER A 161 7.06 -8.38 -10.72
CA SER A 161 6.00 -7.61 -10.08
C SER A 161 6.47 -6.20 -9.72
N LEU A 162 7.66 -6.06 -9.12
CA LEU A 162 8.24 -4.75 -8.80
C LEU A 162 8.45 -3.88 -10.04
N ARG A 163 8.95 -4.47 -11.14
CA ARG A 163 9.06 -3.76 -12.43
C ARG A 163 7.69 -3.30 -12.94
N ALA A 164 6.70 -4.19 -12.95
CA ALA A 164 5.34 -3.87 -13.40
C ALA A 164 4.71 -2.73 -12.59
N ILE A 165 4.87 -2.74 -11.25
CA ILE A 165 4.37 -1.69 -10.36
C ILE A 165 5.03 -0.34 -10.66
N ARG A 166 6.36 -0.33 -10.77
CA ARG A 166 7.13 0.88 -11.06
C ARG A 166 6.80 1.46 -12.42
N ASP A 167 6.74 0.62 -13.45
CA ASP A 167 6.48 1.03 -14.83
C ASP A 167 5.07 1.63 -14.99
N ALA A 168 4.11 1.20 -14.15
CA ALA A 168 2.77 1.77 -14.06
C ALA A 168 2.68 3.07 -13.21
N GLY A 169 3.81 3.54 -12.66
CA GLY A 169 3.87 4.74 -11.81
C GLY A 169 3.42 4.54 -10.37
N GLY A 170 3.38 3.30 -9.88
CA GLY A 170 3.19 3.00 -8.46
C GLY A 170 4.48 3.11 -7.65
N ILE A 171 4.35 3.11 -6.32
CA ILE A 171 5.47 3.05 -5.36
C ILE A 171 5.70 1.56 -5.05
N PRO A 172 6.77 0.92 -5.55
CA PRO A 172 6.94 -0.52 -5.40
C PRO A 172 7.48 -0.89 -4.02
N THR A 173 6.84 -1.86 -3.38
CA THR A 173 7.27 -2.42 -2.09
C THR A 173 7.56 -3.91 -2.27
N PHE A 174 8.76 -4.33 -1.88
CA PHE A 174 9.16 -5.72 -1.92
C PHE A 174 8.58 -6.49 -0.72
N LEU A 175 7.61 -7.36 -0.99
CA LEU A 175 7.00 -8.25 0.00
C LEU A 175 7.35 -9.70 -0.31
N GLY A 176 8.63 -10.01 -0.57
CA GLY A 176 9.05 -11.40 -0.77
C GLY A 176 8.72 -12.27 0.45
N ALA A 177 8.83 -11.71 1.65
CA ALA A 177 8.47 -12.35 2.91
C ALA A 177 6.95 -12.27 3.18
N HIS A 178 6.12 -12.66 2.21
CA HIS A 178 4.66 -12.75 2.37
C HIS A 178 4.21 -14.09 2.96
N SER A 179 4.87 -15.17 2.55
CA SER A 179 4.62 -16.53 3.01
C SER A 179 5.83 -17.41 2.66
N THR A 180 5.89 -18.63 3.20
CA THR A 180 6.95 -19.58 2.86
C THR A 180 6.47 -20.50 1.72
N PRO A 181 7.11 -20.48 0.55
CA PRO A 181 6.74 -21.38 -0.53
C PRO A 181 7.19 -22.83 -0.26
N PRO A 182 6.48 -23.83 -0.79
CA PRO A 182 6.68 -25.24 -0.42
C PRO A 182 7.99 -25.84 -0.92
N GLU A 183 8.73 -25.16 -1.81
CA GLU A 183 9.99 -25.64 -2.36
C GLU A 183 11.17 -25.46 -1.38
N PHE A 184 10.99 -24.72 -0.28
CA PHE A 184 12.02 -24.45 0.72
C PHE A 184 11.81 -25.28 1.99
N ASP A 185 12.90 -25.65 2.65
CA ASP A 185 12.90 -26.36 3.93
C ASP A 185 12.64 -25.38 5.10
N GLY A 186 11.45 -24.82 5.11
CA GLY A 186 10.99 -23.88 6.13
C GLY A 186 11.35 -22.41 5.88
N ALA A 187 10.82 -21.56 6.77
CA ALA A 187 10.87 -20.11 6.64
C ALA A 187 12.30 -19.54 6.68
N ASP A 188 13.19 -20.12 7.49
CA ASP A 188 14.57 -19.63 7.61
C ASP A 188 15.37 -19.83 6.31
N ALA A 189 15.29 -21.02 5.70
CA ALA A 189 15.94 -21.29 4.41
C ALA A 189 15.40 -20.36 3.31
N TYR A 190 14.10 -20.06 3.36
CA TYR A 190 13.49 -19.13 2.42
C TYR A 190 13.93 -17.68 2.63
N LEU A 191 14.00 -17.20 3.88
CA LEU A 191 14.49 -15.85 4.18
C LEU A 191 15.97 -15.70 3.82
N ASP A 192 16.79 -16.73 4.04
CA ASP A 192 18.20 -16.72 3.64
C ASP A 192 18.33 -16.55 2.12
N PHE A 193 17.52 -17.26 1.33
CA PHE A 193 17.42 -17.06 -0.12
C PHE A 193 16.94 -15.65 -0.50
N LEU A 194 15.89 -15.13 0.15
CA LEU A 194 15.42 -13.78 -0.14
C LEU A 194 16.52 -12.76 0.11
N VAL A 195 17.24 -12.85 1.23
CA VAL A 195 18.31 -11.92 1.60
C VAL A 195 19.52 -12.05 0.67
N ALA A 196 19.94 -13.27 0.35
CA ALA A 196 21.15 -13.50 -0.46
C ALA A 196 20.92 -13.25 -1.96
N ASP A 197 19.81 -13.74 -2.50
CA ASP A 197 19.64 -13.92 -3.95
C ASP A 197 18.62 -12.96 -4.59
N VAL A 198 17.69 -12.39 -3.81
CA VAL A 198 16.58 -11.57 -4.34
C VAL A 198 16.69 -10.11 -3.92
N LEU A 199 16.90 -9.86 -2.62
CA LEU A 199 16.91 -8.54 -2.00
C LEU A 199 17.91 -7.56 -2.64
N PRO A 200 19.15 -7.94 -3.02
CA PRO A 200 20.09 -7.01 -3.64
C PRO A 200 19.58 -6.41 -4.95
N ASP A 201 18.80 -7.18 -5.73
CA ASP A 201 18.21 -6.70 -6.98
C ASP A 201 16.84 -6.06 -6.76
N ALA A 202 16.04 -6.58 -5.83
CA ALA A 202 14.76 -5.97 -5.44
C ALA A 202 14.96 -4.55 -4.91
N ALA A 203 16.02 -4.31 -4.14
CA ALA A 203 16.35 -2.98 -3.60
C ALA A 203 16.69 -1.94 -4.67
N ARG A 204 16.96 -2.35 -5.92
CA ARG A 204 17.14 -1.43 -7.06
C ARG A 204 15.83 -1.07 -7.75
N LEU A 205 14.75 -1.78 -7.41
CA LEU A 205 13.43 -1.65 -8.02
C LEU A 205 12.38 -1.11 -7.05
N ALA A 206 12.52 -1.40 -5.76
CA ALA A 206 11.57 -1.06 -4.71
C ALA A 206 12.04 0.14 -3.87
N ASP A 207 11.07 0.86 -3.32
CA ASP A 207 11.28 1.95 -2.36
C ASP A 207 11.21 1.45 -0.91
N ALA A 208 10.56 0.31 -0.70
CA ALA A 208 10.37 -0.29 0.61
C ALA A 208 10.45 -1.81 0.58
N ALA A 209 10.66 -2.41 1.74
CA ALA A 209 10.47 -3.83 2.00
C ALA A 209 9.41 -4.03 3.08
N ASP A 210 8.70 -5.15 2.99
CA ASP A 210 7.59 -5.53 3.86
C ASP A 210 7.71 -7.01 4.23
N VAL A 211 7.09 -7.38 5.35
CA VAL A 211 7.06 -8.74 5.86
C VAL A 211 5.70 -9.02 6.49
N PHE A 212 5.20 -10.23 6.29
CA PHE A 212 4.02 -10.71 7.00
C PHE A 212 4.41 -11.36 8.32
N LEU A 213 4.39 -10.57 9.40
CA LEU A 213 4.67 -11.04 10.75
C LEU A 213 3.38 -11.57 11.37
N GLU A 214 3.20 -12.89 11.30
CA GLU A 214 2.00 -13.58 11.75
C GLU A 214 2.30 -15.05 12.03
N ARG A 215 1.50 -15.66 12.91
CA ARG A 215 1.57 -17.10 13.17
C ARG A 215 1.33 -17.88 11.86
N GLY A 216 2.31 -18.69 11.48
CA GLY A 216 2.26 -19.50 10.26
C GLY A 216 2.85 -18.82 9.03
N ALA A 217 3.33 -17.58 9.16
CA ALA A 217 4.15 -16.89 8.15
C ALA A 217 5.58 -16.70 8.69
N PHE A 218 5.87 -15.57 9.32
CA PHE A 218 7.16 -15.26 9.92
C PHE A 218 6.99 -14.74 11.35
N ASP A 219 7.87 -15.15 12.26
CA ASP A 219 7.91 -14.61 13.62
C ASP A 219 8.71 -13.30 13.71
N ALA A 220 8.70 -12.66 14.88
CA ALA A 220 9.40 -11.39 15.10
C ALA A 220 10.93 -11.48 14.96
N VAL A 221 11.54 -12.64 15.23
CA VAL A 221 12.99 -12.84 15.10
C VAL A 221 13.37 -12.94 13.62
N GLN A 222 12.59 -13.70 12.87
CA GLN A 222 12.71 -13.86 11.43
C GLN A 222 12.47 -12.53 10.70
N ALA A 223 11.38 -11.84 11.04
CA ALA A 223 11.04 -10.53 10.51
C ALA A 223 12.14 -9.50 10.78
N ARG A 224 12.67 -9.45 12.01
CA ARG A 224 13.80 -8.57 12.36
C ARG A 224 15.00 -8.79 11.45
N ARG A 225 15.47 -10.03 11.33
CA ARG A 225 16.65 -10.37 10.51
C ARG A 225 16.46 -9.92 9.07
N TYR A 226 15.29 -10.20 8.49
CA TYR A 226 14.96 -9.80 7.12
C TYR A 226 14.90 -8.27 6.95
N LEU A 227 14.19 -7.57 7.84
CA LEU A 227 14.02 -6.12 7.76
C LEU A 227 15.32 -5.36 8.01
N GLU A 228 16.20 -5.85 8.88
CA GLU A 228 17.54 -5.28 9.09
C GLU A 228 18.39 -5.39 7.82
N ALA A 229 18.34 -6.53 7.12
CA ALA A 229 18.99 -6.68 5.83
C ALA A 229 18.39 -5.74 4.78
N ALA A 230 17.06 -5.63 4.69
CA ALA A 230 16.40 -4.72 3.76
C ALA A 230 16.78 -3.24 4.02
N ARG A 231 16.84 -2.84 5.29
CA ARG A 231 17.29 -1.51 5.70
C ARG A 231 18.75 -1.26 5.33
N ALA A 232 19.62 -2.25 5.45
CA ALA A 232 21.02 -2.14 5.04
C ALA A 232 21.17 -1.92 3.51
N HIS A 233 20.18 -2.34 2.72
CA HIS A 233 20.06 -2.04 1.29
C HIS A 233 19.36 -0.70 0.99
N GLY A 234 19.02 0.09 2.01
CA GLY A 234 18.44 1.43 1.86
C GLY A 234 16.92 1.48 1.71
N LEU A 235 16.23 0.34 1.88
CA LEU A 235 14.77 0.29 1.76
C LEU A 235 14.09 0.84 3.01
N ALA A 236 13.00 1.58 2.81
CA ALA A 236 12.06 1.86 3.90
C ALA A 236 11.40 0.56 4.38
N LEU A 237 11.00 0.50 5.65
CA LEU A 237 10.42 -0.72 6.22
C LEU A 237 8.91 -0.57 6.42
N ARG A 238 8.18 -1.63 6.10
CA ARG A 238 6.75 -1.85 6.34
C ARG A 238 6.58 -3.19 7.06
N LEU A 239 5.47 -3.36 7.75
CA LEU A 239 5.11 -4.65 8.33
C LEU A 239 3.61 -4.86 8.15
N HIS A 240 3.20 -6.01 7.62
CA HIS A 240 1.88 -6.55 7.94
C HIS A 240 1.99 -7.18 9.32
N GLY A 241 1.14 -6.72 10.25
CA GLY A 241 1.28 -7.08 11.64
C GLY A 241 -0.04 -7.05 12.39
N ASP A 242 -0.14 -7.92 13.39
CA ASP A 242 -1.25 -7.99 14.32
C ASP A 242 -2.61 -8.12 13.60
N GLN A 243 -2.66 -8.84 12.47
CA GLN A 243 -3.88 -9.06 11.70
C GLN A 243 -4.81 -10.08 12.38
N PHE A 244 -4.27 -11.24 12.77
CA PHE A 244 -5.00 -12.29 13.44
C PHE A 244 -4.47 -12.55 14.85
N THR A 245 -3.16 -12.37 15.06
CA THR A 245 -2.55 -12.49 16.38
C THR A 245 -1.57 -11.35 16.67
N GLU A 246 -1.62 -10.81 17.89
CA GLU A 246 -0.63 -9.84 18.36
C GLU A 246 0.69 -10.57 18.65
N SER A 247 1.66 -10.44 17.73
CA SER A 247 2.90 -11.22 17.72
C SER A 247 4.17 -10.35 17.77
N GLY A 248 4.01 -9.09 18.16
CA GLY A 248 5.12 -8.15 18.38
C GLY A 248 5.48 -7.29 17.17
N ALA A 249 4.55 -7.11 16.22
CA ALA A 249 4.79 -6.28 15.04
C ALA A 249 5.00 -4.80 15.39
N ILE A 250 4.15 -4.22 16.24
CA ILE A 250 4.30 -2.82 16.68
C ILE A 250 5.65 -2.56 17.37
N PRO A 251 6.04 -3.30 18.44
CA PRO A 251 7.34 -3.08 19.08
C PRO A 251 8.51 -3.15 18.09
N LEU A 252 8.51 -4.15 17.19
CA LEU A 252 9.54 -4.32 16.19
C LEU A 252 9.59 -3.15 15.19
N ALA A 253 8.42 -2.71 14.71
CA ALA A 253 8.31 -1.59 13.79
C ALA A 253 8.86 -0.29 14.38
N ILE A 254 8.54 -0.02 15.64
CA ILE A 254 9.04 1.14 16.38
C ILE A 254 10.55 1.07 16.52
N GLU A 255 11.08 -0.08 16.96
CA GLU A 255 12.51 -0.28 17.16
C GLU A 255 13.32 -0.12 15.87
N LEU A 256 12.80 -0.64 14.75
CA LEU A 256 13.49 -0.58 13.47
C LEU A 256 13.29 0.75 12.73
N GLY A 257 12.40 1.63 13.22
CA GLY A 257 12.05 2.89 12.56
C GLY A 257 11.26 2.67 11.27
N ALA A 258 10.35 1.70 11.26
CA ALA A 258 9.49 1.42 10.11
C ALA A 258 8.54 2.60 9.81
N ARG A 259 8.11 2.70 8.55
CA ARG A 259 7.17 3.74 8.11
C ARG A 259 5.74 3.41 8.52
N SER A 260 5.37 2.13 8.49
CA SER A 260 4.05 1.71 8.96
C SER A 260 4.01 0.28 9.48
N VAL A 261 3.00 0.02 10.30
CA VAL A 261 2.42 -1.31 10.51
C VAL A 261 1.00 -1.29 9.98
N ASP A 262 0.69 -2.30 9.18
CA ASP A 262 -0.55 -2.41 8.43
C ASP A 262 -1.36 -3.58 9.02
N HIS A 263 -2.70 -3.53 8.91
CA HIS A 263 -3.68 -4.43 9.57
C HIS A 263 -4.13 -3.98 10.96
N LEU A 264 -3.46 -4.45 12.02
CA LEU A 264 -3.67 -4.06 13.42
C LEU A 264 -4.98 -4.55 14.09
N GLU A 265 -5.78 -5.43 13.48
CA GLU A 265 -7.07 -5.87 14.02
C GLU A 265 -6.96 -6.57 15.40
N ALA A 266 -5.89 -7.33 15.63
CA ALA A 266 -5.63 -8.06 16.87
C ALA A 266 -4.83 -7.26 17.91
N THR A 267 -4.48 -6.01 17.61
CA THR A 267 -3.63 -5.18 18.49
C THR A 267 -4.28 -4.93 19.85
N GLY A 268 -3.57 -5.24 20.94
CA GLY A 268 -4.02 -5.01 22.29
C GLY A 268 -3.87 -3.57 22.78
N PRO A 269 -4.42 -3.23 23.96
CA PRO A 269 -4.33 -1.88 24.52
C PRO A 269 -2.89 -1.36 24.70
N ASP A 270 -1.96 -2.24 25.07
CA ASP A 270 -0.56 -1.88 25.27
C ASP A 270 0.14 -1.58 23.93
N GLY A 271 -0.16 -2.38 22.89
CA GLY A 271 0.30 -2.12 21.52
C GLY A 271 -0.22 -0.79 20.98
N ILE A 272 -1.51 -0.50 21.18
CA ILE A 272 -2.11 0.81 20.82
C ILE A 272 -1.42 1.95 21.55
N ALA A 273 -1.16 1.82 22.85
CA ALA A 273 -0.51 2.84 23.64
C ALA A 273 0.94 3.11 23.18
N ALA A 274 1.70 2.06 22.87
CA ALA A 274 3.04 2.17 22.33
C ALA A 274 3.05 2.81 20.93
N HIS A 275 2.15 2.39 20.05
CA HIS A 275 2.01 2.94 18.71
C HIS A 275 1.57 4.41 18.72
N ALA A 276 0.73 4.82 19.67
CA ALA A 276 0.21 6.19 19.77
C ALA A 276 1.31 7.25 19.97
N VAL A 277 2.49 6.86 20.50
CA VAL A 277 3.60 7.76 20.82
C VAL A 277 4.83 7.61 19.92
N SER A 278 4.80 6.75 18.88
CA SER A 278 5.94 6.46 18.00
C SER A 278 5.77 6.97 16.57
N ASP A 279 6.80 7.35 15.82
CA ASP A 279 6.58 7.93 14.46
C ASP A 279 6.12 6.94 13.35
N VAL A 280 5.72 5.73 13.75
CA VAL A 280 5.20 4.70 12.86
C VAL A 280 3.73 5.00 12.51
N GLY A 281 3.37 4.91 11.23
CA GLY A 281 1.99 5.01 10.77
C GLY A 281 1.21 3.72 10.99
N GLY A 282 -0.05 3.82 11.39
CA GLY A 282 -0.97 2.68 11.47
C GLY A 282 -1.87 2.66 10.24
N VAL A 283 -1.72 1.66 9.38
CA VAL A 283 -2.55 1.51 8.17
C VAL A 283 -3.66 0.50 8.42
N LEU A 284 -4.87 1.00 8.60
CA LEU A 284 -6.05 0.17 8.83
C LEU A 284 -6.63 -0.33 7.50
N LEU A 285 -6.94 -1.62 7.43
CA LEU A 285 -7.41 -2.29 6.21
C LEU A 285 -8.84 -2.85 6.39
N PRO A 286 -9.85 -1.98 6.56
CA PRO A 286 -11.20 -2.39 6.98
C PRO A 286 -11.89 -3.31 5.97
N ALA A 287 -11.58 -3.22 4.67
CA ALA A 287 -12.13 -4.12 3.66
C ALA A 287 -11.61 -5.56 3.83
N SER A 288 -10.35 -5.73 4.21
CA SER A 288 -9.77 -7.04 4.52
C SER A 288 -10.43 -7.61 5.78
N ALA A 289 -10.52 -6.82 6.85
CA ALA A 289 -11.19 -7.21 8.09
C ALA A 289 -12.65 -7.63 7.85
N LEU A 290 -13.41 -6.85 7.06
CA LEU A 290 -14.80 -7.18 6.74
C LEU A 290 -14.94 -8.48 5.94
N PHE A 291 -14.00 -8.74 5.02
CA PHE A 291 -14.07 -9.91 4.14
C PHE A 291 -13.57 -11.20 4.79
N LEU A 292 -12.65 -11.10 5.76
CA LEU A 292 -12.01 -12.23 6.42
C LEU A 292 -12.57 -12.55 7.81
N ALA A 293 -13.42 -11.67 8.37
CA ALA A 293 -14.13 -11.88 9.64
C ALA A 293 -15.26 -12.91 9.54
#